data_AF-W4JRJ4-F1
#
_entry.id   AF-W4JRJ4-F1
#
_cell.length_a   1.000
_cell.length_b   1.000
_cell.length_c   1.000
_cell.angle_alpha   90.00
_cell.angle_beta   90.00
_cell.angle_gamma   90.00
#
_symmetry.space_group_name_H-M   'P 1'
#
loop_
_entity.id
_entity.type
_entity.pdbx_description
1 polymer ?
#
loop_
_entity_poly.entity_id
_entity_poly.type
_entity_poly.pdbx_seq_one_letter_code
_entity_poly.pdbx_strand_id
1 'polypeptide(L)'
;PPGAIIIPDMYETYLKNLQPGQVSQPLIVAKESLALRSIVPLVNHQQEVECVIDPGSQVIAMSEGICNELALIYGPEIVLNMQLANGKIDRSLGLAHNVPFLIGNITLYLQVHIIWNPAYDVLLGRPFNILTESIIKNYSNEDQTITISDPNTG
;
A
#
# COMPACT_ATOMS: atom_id res chain seq x y z
N PRO A 1 26.31 16.94 12.99
CA PRO A 1 27.66 16.49 13.41
C PRO A 1 28.70 17.55 13.01
N PRO A 2 29.91 17.58 13.60
CA PRO A 2 30.98 18.47 13.15
C PRO A 2 31.23 18.23 11.64
N GLY A 3 31.06 19.27 10.81
CA GLY A 3 31.16 19.16 9.34
C GLY A 3 29.85 18.83 8.59
N ALA A 4 28.70 18.76 9.26
CA ALA A 4 27.42 18.62 8.57
C ALA A 4 27.00 19.93 7.87
N ILE A 5 26.55 19.82 6.63
CA ILE A 5 25.85 20.90 5.94
C ILE A 5 24.42 20.92 6.50
N ILE A 6 24.06 21.99 7.20
CA ILE A 6 22.68 22.25 7.58
C ILE A 6 22.04 22.99 6.42
N ILE A 7 21.13 22.34 5.71
CA ILE A 7 20.29 22.99 4.71
C ILE A 7 19.17 23.68 5.49
N PRO A 8 19.07 25.02 5.47
CA PRO A 8 17.97 25.71 6.15
C PRO A 8 16.65 25.34 5.48
N ASP A 9 15.57 25.38 6.27
CA ASP A 9 14.23 25.17 5.73
C ASP A 9 13.99 26.16 4.57
N MET A 10 13.56 25.62 3.42
CA MET A 10 13.41 26.43 2.21
C MET A 10 12.31 27.48 2.35
N TYR A 11 11.27 27.21 3.14
CA TYR A 11 10.21 28.15 3.40
C TYR A 11 10.65 29.25 4.37
N GLU A 12 11.38 28.91 5.43
CA GLU A 12 12.00 29.91 6.30
C GLU A 12 12.96 30.83 5.53
N THR A 13 13.71 30.26 4.58
CA THR A 13 14.61 31.01 3.70
C THR A 13 13.83 31.94 2.76
N TYR A 14 12.70 31.49 2.21
CA TYR A 14 11.79 32.33 1.43
C TYR A 14 11.26 33.51 2.24
N LEU A 15 10.76 33.26 3.46
CA LEU A 15 10.22 34.30 4.35
C LEU A 15 11.26 35.38 4.70
N LYS A 16 12.50 34.97 4.96
CA LYS A 16 13.63 35.88 5.28
C LYS A 16 14.06 36.75 4.10
N ASN A 17 13.75 36.35 2.87
CA ASN A 17 14.11 37.07 1.64
C ASN A 17 12.97 37.93 1.07
N LEU A 18 11.84 38.07 1.78
CA LEU A 18 10.74 38.95 1.36
C LEU A 18 11.17 40.42 1.42
N GLN A 19 10.81 41.20 0.41
CA GLN A 19 11.05 42.64 0.42
C GLN A 19 10.14 43.33 1.45
N PRO A 20 10.54 44.50 2.01
CA PRO A 20 9.69 45.27 2.91
C PRO A 20 8.32 45.57 2.26
N GLY A 21 7.23 45.15 2.91
CA GLY A 21 5.86 45.33 2.43
C GLY A 21 5.33 44.22 1.51
N GLN A 22 6.15 43.21 1.18
CA GLN A 22 5.71 42.05 0.41
C GLN A 22 5.01 41.05 1.35
N VAL A 23 3.73 40.76 1.07
CA VAL A 23 2.94 39.76 1.81
C VAL A 23 3.30 38.36 1.27
N SER A 24 3.58 37.41 2.16
CA SER A 24 3.81 36.02 1.75
C SER A 24 2.54 35.44 1.10
N GLN A 25 2.70 34.63 0.07
CA GLN A 25 1.57 33.85 -0.43
C GLN A 25 1.19 32.80 0.62
N PRO A 26 -0.11 32.63 0.95
CA PRO A 26 -0.53 31.58 1.87
C PRO A 26 -0.18 30.22 1.28
N LEU A 27 0.61 29.44 2.01
CA LEU A 27 1.09 28.14 1.58
C LEU A 27 0.07 27.07 1.98
N ILE A 28 -0.41 26.31 1.01
CA ILE A 28 -1.22 25.13 1.30
C ILE A 28 -0.23 23.99 1.60
N VAL A 29 -0.13 23.63 2.87
CA VAL A 29 0.70 22.51 3.33
C VAL A 29 -0.11 21.22 3.33
N ALA A 30 0.56 20.08 3.16
CA ALA A 30 -0.07 18.78 3.35
C ALA A 30 -0.51 18.61 4.81
N LYS A 31 -1.57 17.82 5.03
CA LYS A 31 -1.96 17.39 6.38
C LYS A 31 -0.88 16.49 6.99
N GLU A 32 -0.81 16.44 8.32
CA GLU A 32 0.14 15.61 9.07
C GLU A 32 -0.05 14.12 8.77
N SER A 33 -1.30 13.70 8.52
CA SER A 33 -1.65 12.36 8.08
C SER A 33 -3.00 12.34 7.37
N LEU A 34 -3.22 11.32 6.56
CA LEU A 34 -4.50 10.97 5.94
C LEU A 34 -4.73 9.47 6.11
N ALA A 35 -5.97 9.03 5.99
CA ALA A 35 -6.30 7.61 6.03
C ALA A 35 -5.55 6.84 4.94
N LEU A 36 -5.21 5.58 5.24
CA LEU A 36 -4.64 4.67 4.25
C LEU A 36 -5.64 4.43 3.12
N ARG A 37 -5.11 4.16 1.94
CA ARG A 37 -5.92 3.69 0.83
C ARG A 37 -6.18 2.20 1.00
N SER A 38 -7.35 1.83 1.48
CA SER A 38 -7.76 0.44 1.60
C SER A 38 -9.07 0.15 0.88
N ILE A 39 -9.24 -1.12 0.51
CA ILE A 39 -10.51 -1.72 0.08
C ILE A 39 -10.80 -2.93 0.96
N VAL A 40 -12.06 -3.35 1.02
CA VAL A 40 -12.50 -4.46 1.88
C VAL A 40 -13.17 -5.56 1.03
N PRO A 41 -12.39 -6.35 0.27
CA PRO A 41 -12.92 -7.49 -0.47
C PRO A 41 -13.38 -8.62 0.45
N LEU A 42 -14.33 -9.42 -0.03
CA LEU A 42 -14.62 -10.74 0.53
C LEU A 42 -13.54 -11.72 0.04
N VAL A 43 -12.67 -12.16 0.95
CA VAL A 43 -11.55 -13.05 0.66
C VAL A 43 -11.94 -14.50 0.93
N ASN A 44 -11.54 -15.39 0.01
CA ASN A 44 -11.81 -16.82 0.07
C ASN A 44 -13.29 -17.19 0.25
N HIS A 45 -14.21 -16.30 -0.16
CA HIS A 45 -15.65 -16.42 0.05
C HIS A 45 -16.09 -16.53 1.53
N GLN A 46 -15.24 -16.11 2.47
CA GLN A 46 -15.46 -16.31 3.90
C GLN A 46 -15.59 -14.99 4.66
N GLN A 47 -14.63 -14.08 4.51
CA GLN A 47 -14.53 -12.89 5.37
C GLN A 47 -14.08 -11.66 4.59
N GLU A 48 -14.64 -10.51 5.00
CA GLU A 48 -14.20 -9.18 4.57
C GLU A 48 -12.89 -8.81 5.26
N VAL A 49 -11.86 -8.49 4.48
CA VAL A 49 -10.50 -8.22 4.99
C VAL A 49 -10.01 -6.87 4.51
N GLU A 50 -9.44 -6.05 5.40
CA GLU A 50 -8.85 -4.77 5.00
C GLU A 50 -7.60 -4.99 4.14
N CYS A 51 -7.61 -4.44 2.93
CA CYS A 51 -6.54 -4.57 1.97
C CYS A 51 -5.98 -3.20 1.60
N VAL A 52 -4.76 -2.90 2.03
CA VAL A 52 -4.07 -1.65 1.72
C VAL A 52 -3.52 -1.68 0.30
N ILE A 53 -3.87 -0.69 -0.53
CA ILE A 53 -3.36 -0.57 -1.90
C ILE A 53 -2.02 0.16 -1.87
N ASP A 54 -0.96 -0.57 -2.21
CA ASP A 54 0.41 -0.05 -2.25
C ASP A 54 1.07 -0.31 -3.61
N PRO A 55 1.03 0.66 -4.55
CA PRO A 55 1.73 0.52 -5.81
C PRO A 55 3.26 0.47 -5.68
N GLY A 56 3.82 0.82 -4.51
CA GLY A 56 5.23 0.67 -4.19
C GLY A 56 5.65 -0.76 -3.91
N SER A 57 4.71 -1.63 -3.51
CA SER A 57 4.99 -3.04 -3.26
C SER A 57 5.07 -3.86 -4.55
N GLN A 58 6.12 -4.67 -4.68
CA GLN A 58 6.29 -5.59 -5.81
C GLN A 58 5.37 -6.82 -5.75
N VAL A 59 4.74 -7.07 -4.61
CA VAL A 59 4.02 -8.32 -4.32
C VAL A 59 2.68 -8.06 -3.66
N ILE A 60 1.80 -9.05 -3.73
CA ILE A 60 0.63 -9.11 -2.86
C ILE A 60 1.01 -9.93 -1.64
N ALA A 61 0.73 -9.39 -0.45
CA ALA A 61 1.12 -10.00 0.81
C ALA A 61 -0.06 -10.06 1.79
N MET A 62 -0.13 -11.10 2.60
CA MET A 62 -1.15 -11.30 3.63
C MET A 62 -0.48 -11.72 4.93
N SER A 63 -1.01 -11.26 6.07
CA SER A 63 -0.54 -11.69 7.38
C SER A 63 -0.82 -13.18 7.60
N GLU A 64 0.09 -13.86 8.30
CA GLU A 64 -0.12 -15.24 8.76
C GLU A 64 -1.41 -15.37 9.57
N GLY A 65 -1.76 -14.36 10.37
CA GLY A 65 -3.00 -14.34 11.15
C GLY A 65 -4.24 -14.49 10.28
N ILE A 66 -4.39 -13.62 9.27
CA ILE A 66 -5.51 -13.69 8.33
C ILE A 66 -5.48 -14.98 7.49
N CYS A 67 -4.29 -15.42 7.08
CA CYS A 67 -4.12 -16.68 6.36
C CYS A 67 -4.66 -17.88 7.15
N ASN A 68 -4.36 -17.92 8.46
CA ASN A 68 -4.85 -18.94 9.38
C ASN A 68 -6.35 -18.85 9.62
N GLU A 69 -6.89 -17.63 9.81
CA GLU A 69 -8.33 -17.40 9.99
C GLU A 69 -9.14 -17.89 8.78
N LEU A 70 -8.62 -17.65 7.57
CA LEU A 70 -9.24 -18.09 6.31
C LEU A 70 -8.93 -19.56 5.93
N ALA A 71 -8.15 -20.25 6.76
CA ALA A 71 -7.66 -21.62 6.53
C ALA A 71 -7.02 -21.82 5.14
N LEU A 72 -6.25 -20.83 4.68
CA LEU A 72 -5.59 -20.89 3.37
C LEU A 72 -4.37 -21.81 3.42
N ILE A 73 -4.21 -22.59 2.35
CA ILE A 73 -3.02 -23.43 2.15
C ILE A 73 -1.99 -22.62 1.36
N TYR A 74 -0.76 -22.58 1.86
CA TYR A 74 0.39 -22.00 1.17
C TYR A 74 1.56 -22.98 1.09
N GLY A 75 2.31 -22.90 -0.01
CA GLY A 75 3.49 -23.73 -0.26
C GLY A 75 4.79 -23.00 0.07
N PRO A 76 5.84 -23.69 0.57
CA PRO A 76 7.14 -23.08 0.88
C PRO A 76 8.05 -22.92 -0.36
N GLU A 77 7.60 -23.33 -1.54
CA GLU A 77 8.41 -23.34 -2.77
C GLU A 77 8.80 -21.94 -3.24
N ILE A 78 7.89 -20.97 -3.06
CA ILE A 78 8.09 -19.57 -3.45
C ILE A 78 8.08 -18.72 -2.18
N VAL A 79 9.25 -18.18 -1.86
CA VAL A 79 9.48 -17.35 -0.67
C VAL A 79 10.26 -16.09 -1.02
N LEU A 80 9.83 -14.98 -0.46
CA LEU A 80 10.51 -13.68 -0.59
C LEU A 80 11.52 -13.53 0.51
N ASN A 81 12.68 -12.98 0.17
CA ASN A 81 13.64 -12.47 1.13
C ASN A 81 13.36 -10.97 1.31
N MET A 82 12.88 -10.59 2.49
CA MET A 82 12.56 -9.21 2.84
C MET A 82 13.74 -8.61 3.60
N GLN A 83 14.30 -7.52 3.10
CA GLN A 83 15.34 -6.80 3.85
C GLN A 83 14.67 -5.77 4.76
N LEU A 84 14.79 -5.99 6.07
CA LEU A 84 14.31 -5.05 7.08
C LEU A 84 15.20 -3.79 7.11
N ALA A 85 14.66 -2.70 7.64
CA ALA A 85 15.40 -1.44 7.82
C ALA A 85 16.64 -1.57 8.72
N ASN A 86 16.71 -2.62 9.55
CA ASN A 86 17.87 -2.94 10.38
C ASN A 86 18.91 -3.82 9.67
N GLY A 87 18.73 -4.11 8.38
CA GLY A 87 19.62 -4.94 7.56
C GLY A 87 19.45 -6.45 7.73
N LYS A 88 18.57 -6.93 8.62
CA LYS A 88 18.23 -8.35 8.70
C LYS A 88 17.38 -8.76 7.52
N ILE A 89 17.62 -9.97 7.03
CA ILE A 89 16.79 -10.60 6.01
C ILE A 89 15.75 -11.45 6.73
N ASP A 90 14.50 -11.02 6.65
CA ASP A 90 13.34 -11.81 7.03
C ASP A 90 12.80 -12.55 5.79
N ARG A 91 11.96 -13.56 5.97
CA ARG A 91 11.41 -14.35 4.86
C ARG A 91 9.90 -14.45 4.95
N SER A 92 9.23 -14.43 3.80
CA SER A 92 7.83 -14.86 3.76
C SER A 92 7.74 -16.36 4.11
N LEU A 93 6.62 -16.77 4.70
CA LEU A 93 6.34 -18.17 5.06
C LEU A 93 6.09 -19.05 3.83
N GLY A 94 5.54 -18.46 2.76
CA GLY A 94 5.27 -19.15 1.51
C GLY A 94 4.32 -18.37 0.60
N LEU A 95 3.78 -19.05 -0.40
CA LEU A 95 2.85 -18.50 -1.37
C LEU A 95 1.52 -19.27 -1.36
N ALA A 96 0.42 -18.57 -1.13
CA ALA A 96 -0.93 -19.07 -1.37
C ALA A 96 -1.31 -18.77 -2.83
N HIS A 97 -1.67 -19.81 -3.57
CA HIS A 97 -1.95 -19.72 -5.00
C HIS A 97 -3.43 -19.45 -5.28
N ASN A 98 -3.69 -18.52 -6.20
CA ASN A 98 -5.02 -18.25 -6.76
C ASN A 98 -6.10 -18.01 -5.68
N VAL A 99 -5.79 -17.22 -4.65
CA VAL A 99 -6.77 -16.89 -3.61
C VAL A 99 -7.82 -15.96 -4.21
N PRO A 100 -9.13 -16.26 -4.09
CA PRO A 100 -10.18 -15.42 -4.66
C PRO A 100 -10.48 -14.22 -3.76
N PHE A 101 -10.52 -13.04 -4.37
CA PHE A 101 -10.86 -11.76 -3.76
C PHE A 101 -12.05 -11.19 -4.52
N LEU A 102 -13.21 -11.10 -3.86
CA LEU A 102 -14.42 -10.55 -4.45
C LEU A 102 -14.55 -9.06 -4.07
N ILE A 103 -14.54 -8.19 -5.06
CA ILE A 103 -14.73 -6.74 -4.93
C ILE A 103 -16.00 -6.36 -5.70
N GLY A 104 -17.07 -6.04 -4.98
CA GLY A 104 -18.39 -5.86 -5.59
C GLY A 104 -18.83 -7.15 -6.29
N ASN A 105 -18.83 -7.15 -7.64
CA ASN A 105 -19.15 -8.30 -8.47
C ASN A 105 -17.94 -8.89 -9.23
N ILE A 106 -16.72 -8.36 -9.01
CA ILE A 106 -15.50 -8.79 -9.70
C ILE A 106 -14.74 -9.77 -8.81
N THR A 107 -14.48 -10.97 -9.30
CA THR A 107 -13.61 -11.94 -8.60
C THR A 107 -12.21 -11.93 -9.19
N LEU A 108 -11.23 -11.60 -8.37
CA LEU A 108 -9.81 -11.63 -8.73
C LEU A 108 -9.13 -12.84 -8.09
N TYR A 109 -8.31 -13.55 -8.86
CA TYR A 109 -7.49 -14.66 -8.35
C TYR A 109 -6.05 -14.17 -8.18
N LEU A 110 -5.60 -14.08 -6.93
CA LEU A 110 -4.34 -13.43 -6.58
C LEU A 110 -3.32 -14.46 -6.05
N GLN A 111 -2.04 -14.25 -6.38
CA GLN A 111 -0.93 -14.97 -5.75
C GLN A 111 -0.52 -14.18 -4.50
N VAL A 112 -0.64 -14.78 -3.32
CA VAL A 112 -0.56 -14.05 -2.05
C VAL A 112 0.59 -14.60 -1.21
N HIS A 113 1.61 -13.79 -0.98
CA HIS A 113 2.72 -14.15 -0.10
C HIS A 113 2.28 -14.05 1.36
N ILE A 114 2.55 -15.10 2.13
CA ILE A 114 2.19 -15.13 3.55
C ILE A 114 3.35 -14.60 4.38
N ILE A 115 3.10 -13.56 5.17
CA ILE A 115 4.11 -12.83 5.94
C ILE A 115 3.88 -13.06 7.43
N TRP A 116 4.96 -13.35 8.16
CA TRP A 116 4.89 -13.51 9.60
C TRP A 116 4.76 -12.13 10.28
N ASN A 117 3.68 -11.94 11.05
CA ASN A 117 3.43 -10.77 11.89
C ASN A 117 3.66 -9.38 11.24
N PRO A 118 3.12 -9.09 10.04
CA PRO A 118 3.16 -7.74 9.46
C PRO A 118 2.22 -6.78 10.20
N ALA A 119 2.38 -5.48 9.97
CA ALA A 119 1.53 -4.43 10.52
C ALA A 119 0.25 -4.15 9.70
N TYR A 120 -0.11 -5.05 8.79
CA TYR A 120 -1.27 -4.95 7.89
C TYR A 120 -1.88 -6.34 7.71
N ASP A 121 -3.18 -6.39 7.39
CA ASP A 121 -3.86 -7.64 7.08
C ASP A 121 -3.50 -8.13 5.69
N VAL A 122 -3.72 -7.29 4.66
CA VAL A 122 -3.32 -7.55 3.28
C VAL A 122 -2.73 -6.29 2.64
N LEU A 123 -1.67 -6.46 1.86
CA LEU A 123 -1.06 -5.44 1.01
C LEU A 123 -1.28 -5.81 -0.46
N LEU A 124 -1.97 -4.97 -1.21
CA LEU A 124 -2.21 -5.12 -2.64
C LEU A 124 -1.14 -4.34 -3.43
N GLY A 125 -0.13 -5.08 -3.88
CA GLY A 125 0.98 -4.53 -4.64
C GLY A 125 0.71 -4.33 -6.13
N ARG A 126 1.79 -4.11 -6.87
CA ARG A 126 1.80 -4.00 -8.34
C ARG A 126 1.05 -5.11 -9.08
N PRO A 127 1.09 -6.40 -8.67
CA PRO A 127 0.32 -7.43 -9.37
C PRO A 127 -1.18 -7.15 -9.41
N PHE A 128 -1.75 -6.61 -8.33
CA PHE A 128 -3.16 -6.19 -8.30
C PHE A 128 -3.41 -5.03 -9.28
N ASN A 129 -2.57 -4.00 -9.23
CA ASN A 129 -2.74 -2.80 -10.07
C ASN A 129 -2.64 -3.13 -11.57
N ILE A 130 -1.72 -4.03 -11.95
CA ILE A 130 -1.55 -4.47 -13.34
C ILE A 130 -2.72 -5.36 -13.78
N LEU A 131 -3.09 -6.35 -12.95
CA LEU A 131 -4.16 -7.29 -13.28
C LEU A 131 -5.50 -6.58 -13.51
N THR A 132 -5.76 -5.52 -12.75
CA THR A 132 -7.03 -4.79 -12.78
C THR A 132 -6.98 -3.50 -13.61
N GLU A 133 -5.83 -3.20 -14.24
CA GLU A 133 -5.59 -1.91 -14.89
C GLU A 133 -6.00 -0.71 -14.03
N SER A 134 -5.72 -0.80 -12.73
CA SER A 134 -6.32 0.09 -11.73
C SER A 134 -5.97 1.56 -11.95
N ILE A 135 -6.97 2.43 -11.84
CA ILE A 135 -6.79 3.89 -11.87
C ILE A 135 -7.15 4.46 -10.50
N ILE A 136 -6.26 5.30 -9.96
CA ILE A 136 -6.47 5.94 -8.67
C ILE A 136 -6.50 7.45 -8.83
N LYS A 137 -7.59 8.06 -8.35
CA LYS A 137 -7.80 9.50 -8.39
C LYS A 137 -8.00 10.03 -6.98
N ASN A 138 -7.16 10.98 -6.58
CA ASN A 138 -7.24 11.66 -5.29
C ASN A 138 -7.82 13.06 -5.51
N TYR A 139 -8.70 13.48 -4.61
CA TYR A 139 -9.38 14.78 -4.67
C TYR A 139 -8.92 15.68 -3.52
N SER A 140 -9.06 17.00 -3.69
CA SER A 140 -8.67 17.99 -2.68
C SER A 140 -9.55 17.98 -1.43
N ASN A 141 -10.74 17.38 -1.51
CA ASN A 141 -11.65 17.15 -0.39
C ASN A 141 -11.35 15.83 0.36
N GLU A 142 -10.18 15.23 0.12
CA GLU A 142 -9.69 13.99 0.75
C GLU A 142 -10.33 12.70 0.23
N ASP A 143 -11.36 12.81 -0.60
CA ASP A 143 -11.93 11.64 -1.28
C ASP A 143 -10.91 10.98 -2.20
N GLN A 144 -11.04 9.68 -2.34
CA GLN A 144 -10.28 8.88 -3.29
C GLN A 144 -11.24 7.98 -4.07
N THR A 145 -11.01 7.86 -5.37
CA THR A 145 -11.70 6.89 -6.22
C THR A 145 -10.68 5.89 -6.75
N ILE A 146 -10.98 4.61 -6.59
CA ILE A 146 -10.25 3.51 -7.18
C ILE A 146 -11.16 2.88 -8.23
N THR A 147 -10.71 2.87 -9.47
CA THR A 147 -11.38 2.17 -10.57
C THR A 147 -10.58 0.92 -10.90
N ILE A 148 -11.25 -0.21 -11.02
CA ILE A 148 -10.67 -1.48 -11.43
C ILE A 148 -11.46 -2.07 -12.59
N SER A 149 -10.76 -2.75 -13.48
CA SER A 149 -11.33 -3.54 -14.57
C SER A 149 -11.35 -5.01 -14.18
N ASP A 150 -12.40 -5.73 -14.57
CA ASP A 150 -12.45 -7.18 -14.40
C ASP A 150 -11.62 -7.85 -15.52
N PRO A 151 -10.49 -8.50 -15.21
CA PRO A 151 -9.63 -9.12 -16.21
C PRO A 151 -10.30 -10.29 -16.95
N ASN A 152 -11.43 -10.82 -16.47
CA ASN A 152 -12.08 -12.01 -17.00
C ASN A 152 -13.29 -11.73 -17.88
N THR A 153 -13.73 -10.46 -18.01
CA THR A 153 -15.00 -10.13 -18.70
C THR A 153 -14.86 -9.53 -20.10
N GLY A 154 -13.64 -9.29 -20.58
CA GLY A 154 -13.31 -9.03 -21.99
C GLY A 154 -14.07 -7.88 -22.66
#